data_AF-A0ABC9GK09-F1
#
_entry.id   AF-A0ABC9GK09-F1
#
_cell.length_a   1.000
_cell.length_b   1.000
_cell.length_c   1.000
_cell.angle_alpha   90.00
_cell.angle_beta   90.00
_cell.angle_gamma   90.00
#
_symmetry.space_group_name_H-M   'P 1'
#
loop_
_entity.id
_entity.type
_entity.pdbx_description
1 polymer ?
#
loop_
_entity_poly.entity_id
_entity_poly.type
_entity_poly.pdbx_seq_one_letter_code
_entity_poly.pdbx_strand_id
1 'polypeptide(L)'
;METATVVVAPVPVAIAPPAQHKLLELKSSFAPAAKSAPQARKAKAVVKKKLAGGSGGYVLEDVPHLTDYLPELKSYPNPLQDHPAYSVVKQYFVNPDDTVAKKIVVHKGSARGTHFRRAGPRQRVYFQPGEVRAAIVTCGGLCPGLNTVIRELVCGLHDMYGVTSVLGIEGGYKGFYARNTVDLTPRSVNGIHKRGGTVLGTSRGGQDTGKIADSIQDRGINQVYIIGGDGTQKGAASIHDEVVRRRGIPCAVVGVPKTIDNDIAVIDRSFGFDTAVEEAQRAISAAHVEAESAENGVGVVKLMGRNSGFIAMHATLASRDVDCCLIPESPFYMEGKGGLLEFVERRLRENGHMVIVVAEGAGQDLIAKSMHFADTHDASGNKLLLDVGLWLCQKIKEHFKRKPGFPITLKYIDPTYMIRAVPSNASDNVYCTLLAHSAIHGAMAGYTGFTVAPVNGRHAYIPFYRITEKQNKVVITDRMWARVLCSTNQPCFLTHEDVEGAGQEEEEEPQLPLVEGDNALLVRSPPMCNGNGPLCSGAA
;
A
#
# COMPACT_ATOMS: atom_id res chain seq x y z
N MET A 1 -63.98 9.20 -12.15
CA MET A 1 -63.24 8.99 -10.89
C MET A 1 -61.96 9.80 -10.99
N GLU A 2 -62.04 11.09 -10.68
CA GLU A 2 -60.91 12.01 -10.69
C GLU A 2 -60.40 12.17 -9.27
N THR A 3 -59.20 11.68 -8.99
CA THR A 3 -58.51 11.89 -7.72
C THR A 3 -57.58 13.10 -7.86
N ALA A 4 -58.00 14.21 -7.27
CA ALA A 4 -57.26 15.45 -7.17
C ALA A 4 -55.95 15.27 -6.39
N THR A 5 -54.83 15.68 -6.99
CA THR A 5 -53.51 15.75 -6.35
C THR A 5 -53.36 17.13 -5.71
N VAL A 6 -53.25 17.18 -4.39
CA VAL A 6 -52.98 18.41 -3.63
C VAL A 6 -51.49 18.71 -3.70
N VAL A 7 -51.11 19.76 -4.41
CA VAL A 7 -49.75 20.32 -4.43
C VAL A 7 -49.66 21.37 -3.32
N VAL A 8 -48.83 21.12 -2.31
CA VAL A 8 -48.53 22.08 -1.23
C VAL A 8 -47.35 22.94 -1.67
N ALA A 9 -47.56 24.25 -1.82
CA ALA A 9 -46.51 25.23 -2.11
C ALA A 9 -45.69 25.55 -0.84
N PRO A 10 -44.37 25.76 -0.92
CA PRO A 10 -43.56 26.16 0.23
C PRO A 10 -43.72 27.67 0.55
N VAL A 11 -43.85 27.95 1.84
CA VAL A 11 -43.88 29.30 2.43
C VAL A 11 -42.50 29.96 2.33
N PRO A 12 -42.37 31.22 1.90
CA PRO A 12 -41.09 31.92 1.88
C PRO A 12 -40.70 32.38 3.29
N VAL A 13 -39.52 31.97 3.76
CA VAL A 13 -38.89 32.49 4.98
C VAL A 13 -38.09 33.74 4.62
N ALA A 14 -38.51 34.89 5.15
CA ALA A 14 -37.79 36.15 5.01
C ALA A 14 -36.53 36.16 5.90
N ILE A 15 -35.36 36.36 5.30
CA ILE A 15 -34.09 36.56 6.01
C ILE A 15 -33.86 38.07 6.16
N ALA A 16 -33.88 38.56 7.39
CA ALA A 16 -33.50 39.93 7.74
C ALA A 16 -31.96 40.10 7.73
N PRO A 17 -31.43 41.26 7.29
CA PRO A 17 -29.98 41.50 7.26
C PRO A 17 -29.44 41.84 8.66
N PRO A 18 -28.19 41.46 9.00
CA PRO A 18 -27.61 41.79 10.29
C PRO A 18 -27.15 43.26 10.35
N ALA A 19 -27.43 43.89 11.49
CA ALA A 19 -27.11 45.26 11.81
C ALA A 19 -25.59 45.50 11.89
N GLN A 20 -25.12 46.58 11.24
CA GLN A 20 -23.76 47.09 11.32
C GLN A 20 -23.55 47.82 12.66
N HIS A 21 -22.66 47.31 13.51
CA HIS A 21 -22.11 48.08 14.62
C HIS A 21 -20.82 48.78 14.18
N LYS A 22 -20.86 50.12 14.24
CA LYS A 22 -19.77 51.07 13.99
C LYS A 22 -18.57 50.80 14.91
N LEU A 23 -17.39 50.61 14.32
CA LEU A 23 -16.11 50.70 14.99
C LEU A 23 -15.67 52.17 14.99
N LEU A 24 -15.43 52.73 16.18
CA LEU A 24 -14.78 54.03 16.36
C LEU A 24 -13.26 53.84 16.34
N GLU A 25 -12.60 54.57 15.46
CA GLU A 25 -11.15 54.73 15.42
C GLU A 25 -10.64 55.42 16.69
N LEU A 26 -9.59 54.88 17.30
CA LEU A 26 -8.58 55.68 17.99
C LEU A 26 -7.20 55.22 17.56
N LYS A 27 -6.54 56.09 16.77
CA LYS A 27 -5.12 56.00 16.43
C LYS A 27 -4.29 56.37 17.65
N SER A 28 -3.29 55.55 17.98
CA SER A 28 -2.05 56.04 18.57
C SER A 28 -0.88 55.14 18.16
N SER A 29 -0.06 55.71 17.28
CA SER A 29 1.40 55.58 17.17
C SER A 29 2.09 54.61 18.13
N PHE A 30 2.86 53.66 17.60
CA PHE A 30 4.26 53.37 17.96
C PHE A 30 4.75 52.21 17.07
N ALA A 31 5.64 52.50 16.11
CA ALA A 31 6.56 51.48 15.61
C ALA A 31 7.59 51.19 16.72
N PRO A 32 8.07 49.94 16.88
CA PRO A 32 9.35 49.65 16.25
C PRO A 32 9.63 48.18 15.83
N ALA A 33 10.62 48.07 14.95
CA ALA A 33 11.62 47.02 14.83
C ALA A 33 11.19 45.58 14.49
N ALA A 34 11.45 45.22 13.23
CA ALA A 34 11.60 43.86 12.77
C ALA A 34 12.66 43.11 13.60
N LYS A 35 12.22 42.08 14.35
CA LYS A 35 13.06 40.97 14.77
C LYS A 35 12.50 39.71 14.15
N SER A 36 13.28 39.12 13.25
CA SER A 36 13.04 37.81 12.68
C SER A 36 12.93 36.77 13.79
N ALA A 37 11.74 36.19 13.95
CA ALA A 37 11.57 34.98 14.74
C ALA A 37 12.37 33.86 14.06
N PRO A 38 13.20 33.10 14.80
CA PRO A 38 13.91 31.97 14.20
C PRO A 38 12.88 30.94 13.78
N GLN A 39 12.80 30.68 12.47
CA GLN A 39 12.11 29.52 11.93
C GLN A 39 12.65 28.29 12.66
N ALA A 40 11.84 27.72 13.55
CA ALA A 40 12.10 26.43 14.14
C ALA A 40 12.14 25.41 13.00
N ARG A 41 13.34 25.11 12.51
CA ARG A 41 13.63 23.91 11.72
C ARG A 41 13.13 22.74 12.55
N LYS A 42 11.98 22.16 12.18
CA LYS A 42 11.56 20.84 12.66
C LYS A 42 12.69 19.89 12.29
N ALA A 43 13.55 19.56 13.24
CA ALA A 43 14.51 18.48 13.08
C ALA A 43 13.70 17.23 12.73
N LYS A 44 13.91 16.67 11.52
CA LYS A 44 13.37 15.35 11.19
C LYS A 44 13.89 14.40 12.26
N ALA A 45 13.01 13.86 13.08
CA ALA A 45 13.38 12.85 14.06
C ALA A 45 14.02 11.69 13.29
N VAL A 46 15.31 11.45 13.53
CA VAL A 46 16.02 10.33 12.90
C VAL A 46 15.42 9.05 13.50
N VAL A 47 14.72 8.27 12.66
CA VAL A 47 14.16 6.99 13.06
C VAL A 47 15.31 6.07 13.46
N LYS A 48 15.47 5.81 14.76
CA LYS A 48 16.50 4.90 15.28
C LYS A 48 16.18 3.48 14.81
N LYS A 49 16.97 2.97 13.87
CA LYS A 49 16.85 1.60 13.34
C LYS A 49 17.33 0.58 14.38
N LYS A 50 16.62 -0.53 14.54
CA LYS A 50 17.03 -1.67 15.37
C LYS A 50 17.68 -2.71 14.47
N LEU A 51 19.00 -2.65 14.36
CA LEU A 51 19.79 -3.53 13.51
C LEU A 51 20.53 -4.55 14.36
N ALA A 52 20.51 -5.81 13.96
CA ALA A 52 21.31 -6.87 14.56
C ALA A 52 22.03 -7.67 13.47
N GLY A 53 23.32 -7.94 13.65
CA GLY A 53 24.10 -8.78 12.74
C GLY A 53 23.86 -10.27 12.99
N GLY A 54 23.60 -11.03 11.94
CA GLY A 54 23.49 -12.48 11.99
C GLY A 54 24.82 -13.17 11.68
N SER A 55 25.04 -14.36 12.25
CA SER A 55 26.25 -15.18 12.05
C SER A 55 26.53 -15.59 10.58
N GLY A 56 25.56 -15.41 9.69
CA GLY A 56 25.67 -15.66 8.25
C GLY A 56 25.89 -14.41 7.37
N GLY A 57 26.26 -13.27 7.96
CA GLY A 57 26.47 -12.01 7.22
C GLY A 57 25.19 -11.36 6.72
N TYR A 58 24.05 -11.69 7.33
CA TYR A 58 22.78 -10.99 7.10
C TYR A 58 22.55 -9.92 8.18
N VAL A 59 21.74 -8.93 7.86
CA VAL A 59 21.33 -7.87 8.79
C VAL A 59 19.86 -8.07 9.13
N LEU A 60 19.56 -8.33 10.40
CA LEU A 60 18.20 -8.31 10.91
C LEU A 60 17.76 -6.86 11.13
N GLU A 61 16.84 -6.39 10.30
CA GLU A 61 16.09 -5.16 10.54
C GLU A 61 14.89 -5.50 11.44
N ASP A 62 15.13 -5.41 12.75
CA ASP A 62 14.14 -5.80 13.75
C ASP A 62 13.13 -4.69 14.04
N VAL A 63 12.00 -5.08 14.63
CA VAL A 63 10.94 -4.18 15.06
C VAL A 63 11.08 -3.83 16.54
N PRO A 64 10.65 -2.63 16.96
CA PRO A 64 10.62 -2.26 18.37
C PRO A 64 9.77 -3.21 19.21
N HIS A 65 10.18 -3.39 20.45
CA HIS A 65 9.42 -4.10 21.48
C HIS A 65 9.16 -3.15 22.65
N LEU A 66 8.03 -3.27 23.34
CA LEU A 66 7.68 -2.36 24.43
C LEU A 66 8.73 -2.35 25.55
N THR A 67 9.40 -3.48 25.80
CA THR A 67 10.52 -3.58 26.76
C THR A 67 11.74 -2.75 26.37
N ASP A 68 11.87 -2.34 25.11
CA ASP A 68 12.95 -1.42 24.68
C ASP A 68 12.75 -0.02 25.30
N TYR A 69 11.53 0.30 25.75
CA TYR A 69 11.15 1.58 26.35
C TYR A 69 10.67 1.45 27.80
N LEU A 70 10.13 0.28 28.16
CA LEU A 70 9.54 -0.02 29.47
C LEU A 70 10.13 -1.36 29.98
N PRO A 71 11.37 -1.36 30.50
CA PRO A 71 12.11 -2.59 30.81
C PRO A 71 11.49 -3.44 31.92
N GLU A 72 10.65 -2.85 32.78
CA GLU A 72 9.99 -3.52 33.90
C GLU A 72 8.64 -4.17 33.53
N LEU A 73 8.28 -4.18 32.24
CA LEU A 73 7.06 -4.83 31.76
C LEU A 73 7.05 -6.32 32.10
N LYS A 74 5.99 -6.73 32.80
CA LYS A 74 5.75 -8.15 33.10
C LYS A 74 5.32 -8.88 31.84
N SER A 75 5.73 -10.14 31.74
CA SER A 75 5.29 -11.06 30.70
C SER A 75 4.48 -12.20 31.31
N TYR A 76 3.59 -12.77 30.52
CA TYR A 76 2.64 -13.81 30.91
C TYR A 76 2.72 -14.99 29.94
N PRO A 77 2.37 -16.22 30.36
CA PRO A 77 2.15 -17.32 29.43
C PRO A 77 1.11 -16.95 28.38
N ASN A 78 1.35 -17.33 27.13
CA ASN A 78 0.39 -17.06 26.05
C ASN A 78 -0.86 -17.95 26.21
N PRO A 79 -2.10 -17.38 26.25
CA PRO A 79 -3.34 -18.16 26.35
C PRO A 79 -3.51 -19.25 25.28
N LEU A 80 -2.84 -19.09 24.13
CA LEU A 80 -2.86 -20.09 23.06
C LEU A 80 -2.27 -21.46 23.47
N GLN A 81 -1.51 -21.54 24.56
CA GLN A 81 -1.00 -22.82 25.09
C GLN A 81 -2.13 -23.78 25.44
N ASP A 82 -3.26 -23.23 25.93
CA ASP A 82 -4.41 -23.99 26.39
C ASP A 82 -5.55 -24.00 25.36
N HIS A 83 -5.35 -23.39 24.19
CA HIS A 83 -6.40 -23.23 23.19
C HIS A 83 -6.60 -24.54 22.39
N PRO A 84 -7.83 -25.12 22.35
CA PRO A 84 -8.07 -26.41 21.70
C PRO A 84 -7.66 -26.48 20.23
N ALA A 85 -7.83 -25.41 19.46
CA ALA A 85 -7.41 -25.37 18.05
C ALA A 85 -5.89 -25.42 17.84
N TYR A 86 -5.10 -25.04 18.85
CA TYR A 86 -3.63 -25.01 18.78
C TYR A 86 -2.98 -26.25 19.42
N SER A 87 -3.71 -27.01 20.23
CA SER A 87 -3.21 -28.22 20.90
C SER A 87 -2.78 -29.33 19.93
N VAL A 88 -3.31 -29.34 18.71
CA VAL A 88 -2.96 -30.30 17.64
C VAL A 88 -1.71 -29.91 16.84
N VAL A 89 -1.17 -28.71 17.04
CA VAL A 89 -0.07 -28.18 16.22
C VAL A 89 1.29 -28.57 16.83
N LYS A 90 2.08 -29.39 16.10
CA LYS A 90 3.39 -29.92 16.56
C LYS A 90 4.40 -28.85 16.99
N GLN A 91 4.40 -27.69 16.33
CA GLN A 91 5.20 -26.53 16.68
C GLN A 91 4.32 -25.28 16.53
N TYR A 92 3.63 -24.94 17.62
CA TYR A 92 2.61 -23.90 17.63
C TYR A 92 3.20 -22.49 17.80
N PHE A 93 4.35 -22.35 18.48
CA PHE A 93 5.04 -21.07 18.63
C PHE A 93 6.22 -20.90 17.69
N VAL A 94 6.38 -19.65 17.22
CA VAL A 94 7.51 -19.23 16.40
C VAL A 94 8.71 -18.95 17.30
N ASN A 95 9.90 -19.40 16.90
CA ASN A 95 11.10 -19.16 17.69
C ASN A 95 11.46 -17.66 17.70
N PRO A 96 12.02 -17.15 18.81
CA PRO A 96 12.51 -15.77 18.88
C PRO A 96 13.57 -15.44 17.83
N ASP A 97 14.33 -16.42 17.33
CA ASP A 97 15.39 -16.19 16.36
C ASP A 97 14.98 -16.46 14.91
N ASP A 98 13.71 -16.84 14.67
CA ASP A 98 13.22 -17.06 13.32
C ASP A 98 13.20 -15.74 12.54
N THR A 99 13.94 -15.71 11.44
CA THR A 99 13.99 -14.57 10.52
C THR A 99 13.55 -14.97 9.11
N VAL A 100 13.03 -14.01 8.36
CA VAL A 100 12.56 -14.14 6.99
C VAL A 100 13.45 -13.27 6.11
N ALA A 101 14.16 -13.90 5.18
CA ALA A 101 15.04 -13.19 4.25
C ALA A 101 14.22 -12.33 3.29
N LYS A 102 14.63 -11.08 3.06
CA LYS A 102 14.05 -10.21 2.03
C LYS A 102 14.41 -10.71 0.62
N LYS A 103 15.65 -11.17 0.43
CA LYS A 103 16.17 -11.67 -0.84
C LYS A 103 16.57 -13.13 -0.68
N ILE A 104 15.87 -14.03 -1.36
CA ILE A 104 16.14 -15.48 -1.34
C ILE A 104 17.03 -15.93 -2.51
N VAL A 105 17.13 -15.13 -3.57
CA VAL A 105 18.03 -15.38 -4.71
C VAL A 105 19.26 -14.52 -4.54
N VAL A 106 20.39 -15.14 -4.23
CA VAL A 106 21.67 -14.47 -3.98
C VAL A 106 22.81 -15.21 -4.67
N HIS A 107 23.88 -14.49 -5.02
CA HIS A 107 25.09 -15.10 -5.55
C HIS A 107 25.91 -15.72 -4.42
N LYS A 108 26.74 -16.74 -4.73
CA LYS A 108 27.48 -17.51 -3.72
C LYS A 108 28.32 -16.65 -2.77
N GLY A 109 28.89 -15.55 -3.27
CA GLY A 109 29.73 -14.62 -2.49
C GLY A 109 29.08 -13.29 -2.12
N SER A 110 27.81 -13.05 -2.48
CA SER A 110 27.15 -11.79 -2.12
C SER A 110 26.67 -11.82 -0.68
N ALA A 111 26.55 -10.63 -0.07
CA ALA A 111 25.91 -10.49 1.23
C ALA A 111 24.50 -11.14 1.22
N ARG A 112 24.11 -11.72 2.35
CA ARG A 112 22.78 -12.34 2.50
C ARG A 112 21.66 -11.30 2.64
N GLY A 113 22.03 -10.04 2.87
CA GLY A 113 21.13 -8.89 2.83
C GLY A 113 20.27 -8.75 4.09
N THR A 114 19.15 -8.03 3.93
CA THR A 114 18.21 -7.74 5.01
C THR A 114 17.30 -8.92 5.31
N HIS A 115 17.12 -9.21 6.60
CA HIS A 115 16.13 -10.13 7.12
C HIS A 115 15.14 -9.40 8.03
N PHE A 116 13.93 -9.92 8.13
CA PHE A 116 12.88 -9.44 9.04
C PHE A 116 12.52 -10.51 10.06
N ARG A 117 11.97 -10.10 11.19
CA ARG A 117 11.50 -11.03 12.21
C ARG A 117 10.27 -11.79 11.71
N ARG A 118 10.25 -13.12 11.86
CA ARG A 118 9.09 -13.94 11.47
C ARG A 118 7.87 -13.62 12.35
N ALA A 119 6.73 -13.39 11.71
CA ALA A 119 5.47 -13.16 12.41
C ALA A 119 4.87 -14.47 12.96
N GLY A 120 4.11 -14.37 14.04
CA GLY A 120 3.38 -15.50 14.63
C GLY A 120 3.36 -15.47 16.16
N PRO A 121 2.64 -16.42 16.77
CA PRO A 121 2.46 -16.45 18.22
C PRO A 121 3.78 -16.75 18.93
N ARG A 122 3.97 -16.09 20.09
CA ARG A 122 5.13 -16.27 20.98
C ARG A 122 4.73 -17.05 22.22
N GLN A 123 5.68 -17.70 22.87
CA GLN A 123 5.44 -18.40 24.13
C GLN A 123 4.92 -17.48 25.24
N ARG A 124 5.38 -16.23 25.24
CA ARG A 124 5.02 -15.22 26.24
C ARG A 124 4.36 -14.02 25.58
N VAL A 125 3.38 -13.45 26.26
CA VAL A 125 2.67 -12.21 25.91
C VAL A 125 2.96 -11.13 26.96
N TYR A 126 2.76 -9.86 26.58
CA TYR A 126 2.97 -8.70 27.45
C TYR A 126 1.67 -7.96 27.77
N PHE A 127 0.56 -8.48 27.30
CA PHE A 127 -0.78 -8.00 27.62
C PHE A 127 -1.61 -9.13 28.19
N GLN A 128 -2.25 -8.90 29.33
CA GLN A 128 -3.27 -9.80 29.83
C GLN A 128 -4.58 -9.56 29.07
N PRO A 129 -5.29 -10.60 28.62
CA PRO A 129 -6.52 -10.45 27.84
C PRO A 129 -7.56 -9.50 28.44
N GLY A 130 -7.79 -9.60 29.75
CA GLY A 130 -8.78 -8.78 30.47
C GLY A 130 -8.39 -7.31 30.61
N GLU A 131 -7.13 -6.96 30.38
CA GLU A 131 -6.62 -5.59 30.45
C GLU A 131 -6.52 -4.96 29.05
N VAL A 132 -6.66 -5.73 27.98
CA VAL A 132 -6.56 -5.20 26.61
C VAL A 132 -7.78 -4.35 26.28
N ARG A 133 -7.50 -3.12 25.85
CA ARG A 133 -8.46 -2.24 25.18
C ARG A 133 -7.89 -1.88 23.82
N ALA A 134 -8.38 -2.60 22.80
CA ALA A 134 -7.92 -2.45 21.43
C ALA A 134 -8.74 -1.39 20.67
N ALA A 135 -8.11 -0.68 19.75
CA ALA A 135 -8.75 0.23 18.81
C ALA A 135 -8.38 -0.14 17.37
N ILE A 136 -9.37 -0.16 16.48
CA ILE A 136 -9.21 -0.46 15.05
C ILE A 136 -9.65 0.77 14.24
N VAL A 137 -8.84 1.20 13.29
CA VAL A 137 -9.16 2.34 12.41
C VAL A 137 -8.83 2.04 10.95
N THR A 138 -9.71 2.45 10.03
CA THR A 138 -9.49 2.35 8.58
C THR A 138 -9.34 3.73 7.93
N CYS A 139 -8.23 3.97 7.24
CA CYS A 139 -7.89 5.25 6.61
C CYS A 139 -7.63 5.11 5.10
N GLY A 140 -7.84 6.21 4.36
CA GLY A 140 -7.53 6.33 2.94
C GLY A 140 -8.64 5.85 2.00
N GLY A 141 -8.27 5.38 0.80
CA GLY A 141 -9.22 4.85 -0.18
C GLY A 141 -9.67 3.41 0.15
N LEU A 142 -10.85 3.04 -0.34
CA LEU A 142 -11.37 1.66 -0.20
C LEU A 142 -10.47 0.65 -0.92
N CYS A 143 -10.50 -0.58 -0.43
CA CYS A 143 -9.82 -1.74 -0.98
C CYS A 143 -10.64 -2.99 -0.59
N PRO A 144 -10.79 -3.99 -1.47
CA PRO A 144 -11.38 -5.26 -1.08
C PRO A 144 -10.61 -5.86 0.11
N GLY A 145 -11.33 -6.48 1.06
CA GLY A 145 -10.74 -7.12 2.25
C GLY A 145 -10.67 -6.25 3.51
N LEU A 146 -10.98 -4.95 3.44
CA LEU A 146 -11.03 -4.07 4.63
C LEU A 146 -11.92 -4.62 5.77
N ASN A 147 -13.15 -5.01 5.44
CA ASN A 147 -14.07 -5.62 6.40
C ASN A 147 -13.59 -6.99 6.88
N THR A 148 -12.90 -7.76 6.03
CA THR A 148 -12.29 -9.03 6.44
C THR A 148 -11.22 -8.77 7.49
N VAL A 149 -10.27 -7.86 7.26
CA VAL A 149 -9.26 -7.50 8.26
C VAL A 149 -9.90 -7.06 9.59
N ILE A 150 -10.92 -6.19 9.56
CA ILE A 150 -11.63 -5.76 10.79
C ILE A 150 -12.23 -6.97 11.52
N ARG A 151 -12.92 -7.84 10.79
CA ARG A 151 -13.54 -9.05 11.37
C ARG A 151 -12.48 -9.95 12.02
N GLU A 152 -11.41 -10.26 11.30
CA GLU A 152 -10.39 -11.19 11.75
C GLU A 152 -9.56 -10.61 12.91
N LEU A 153 -9.40 -9.28 13.00
CA LEU A 153 -8.85 -8.63 14.18
C LEU A 153 -9.77 -8.80 15.39
N VAL A 154 -11.08 -8.55 15.25
CA VAL A 154 -12.04 -8.63 16.34
C VAL A 154 -12.23 -10.08 16.81
N CYS A 155 -12.51 -11.00 15.88
CA CYS A 155 -12.64 -12.43 16.18
C CYS A 155 -11.33 -13.01 16.70
N GLY A 156 -10.18 -12.67 16.11
CA GLY A 156 -8.89 -13.18 16.57
C GLY A 156 -8.52 -12.71 17.97
N LEU A 157 -8.76 -11.43 18.30
CA LEU A 157 -8.57 -10.91 19.66
C LEU A 157 -9.47 -11.62 20.67
N HIS A 158 -10.75 -11.83 20.32
CA HIS A 158 -11.72 -12.47 21.19
C HIS A 158 -11.49 -13.98 21.34
N ASP A 159 -11.44 -14.71 20.24
CA ASP A 159 -11.48 -16.17 20.23
C ASP A 159 -10.11 -16.77 20.58
N MET A 160 -9.00 -16.19 20.09
CA MET A 160 -7.66 -16.72 20.38
C MET A 160 -7.11 -16.24 21.72
N TYR A 161 -7.43 -15.01 22.11
CA TYR A 161 -6.82 -14.37 23.28
C TYR A 161 -7.80 -14.03 24.39
N GLY A 162 -9.11 -14.08 24.19
CA GLY A 162 -10.09 -13.74 25.24
C GLY A 162 -10.28 -12.24 25.47
N VAL A 163 -9.86 -11.40 24.52
CA VAL A 163 -10.03 -9.94 24.60
C VAL A 163 -11.46 -9.56 24.27
N THR A 164 -12.13 -8.84 25.18
CA THR A 164 -13.55 -8.47 25.04
C THR A 164 -13.78 -6.99 24.74
N SER A 165 -12.77 -6.13 24.92
CA SER A 165 -12.88 -4.68 24.73
C SER A 165 -12.17 -4.23 23.45
N VAL A 166 -12.93 -4.17 22.34
CA VAL A 166 -12.44 -3.69 21.03
C VAL A 166 -13.30 -2.53 20.55
N LEU A 167 -12.66 -1.39 20.26
CA LEU A 167 -13.29 -0.18 19.73
C LEU A 167 -12.99 -0.03 18.23
N GLY A 168 -14.00 0.27 17.44
CA GLY A 168 -13.87 0.79 16.09
C GLY A 168 -13.82 2.31 16.10
N ILE A 169 -12.82 2.91 15.47
CA ILE A 169 -12.71 4.36 15.30
C ILE A 169 -13.31 4.75 13.95
N GLU A 170 -14.37 5.56 13.97
CA GLU A 170 -15.12 5.88 12.75
C GLU A 170 -14.49 7.02 11.94
N GLY A 171 -14.53 6.92 10.62
CA GLY A 171 -14.12 8.01 9.73
C GLY A 171 -12.61 8.28 9.70
N GLY A 172 -11.79 7.25 9.89
CA GLY A 172 -10.32 7.35 9.86
C GLY A 172 -9.75 8.15 11.05
N TYR A 173 -8.60 8.81 10.87
CA TYR A 173 -7.90 9.48 11.99
C TYR A 173 -8.71 10.55 12.71
N LYS A 174 -9.66 11.21 12.01
CA LYS A 174 -10.56 12.20 12.62
C LYS A 174 -11.42 11.61 13.74
N GLY A 175 -11.73 10.32 13.67
CA GLY A 175 -12.56 9.63 14.67
C GLY A 175 -11.98 9.65 16.08
N PHE A 176 -10.65 9.66 16.22
CA PHE A 176 -9.99 9.70 17.53
C PHE A 176 -10.42 10.92 18.36
N TYR A 177 -10.44 12.11 17.74
CA TYR A 177 -10.76 13.35 18.44
C TYR A 177 -12.19 13.85 18.23
N ALA A 178 -12.95 13.26 17.30
CA ALA A 178 -14.40 13.50 17.17
C ALA A 178 -15.24 12.70 18.19
N ARG A 179 -14.60 11.81 18.96
CA ARG A 179 -15.22 10.84 19.86
C ARG A 179 -16.19 9.85 19.19
N ASN A 180 -16.06 9.64 17.88
CA ASN A 180 -16.87 8.69 17.11
C ASN A 180 -16.26 7.29 17.22
N THR A 181 -16.75 6.50 18.17
CA THR A 181 -16.30 5.14 18.41
C THR A 181 -17.48 4.18 18.55
N VAL A 182 -17.33 2.98 18.00
CA VAL A 182 -18.33 1.90 18.07
C VAL A 182 -17.73 0.67 18.74
N ASP A 183 -18.51 -0.05 19.54
CA ASP A 183 -18.06 -1.29 20.14
C ASP A 183 -18.09 -2.43 19.11
N LEU A 184 -16.95 -3.13 18.98
CA LEU A 184 -16.78 -4.25 18.08
C LEU A 184 -16.75 -5.55 18.86
N THR A 185 -17.65 -6.47 18.50
CA THR A 185 -17.77 -7.81 19.09
C THR A 185 -17.86 -8.83 17.96
N PRO A 186 -17.54 -10.12 18.18
CA PRO A 186 -17.72 -11.16 17.17
C PRO A 186 -19.12 -11.16 16.55
N ARG A 187 -20.14 -10.81 17.35
CA ARG A 187 -21.52 -10.65 16.89
C ARG A 187 -21.70 -9.45 15.96
N SER A 188 -21.17 -8.28 16.31
CA SER A 188 -21.33 -7.06 15.48
C SER A 188 -20.52 -7.11 14.19
N VAL A 189 -19.41 -7.84 14.14
CA VAL A 189 -18.63 -8.07 12.91
C VAL A 189 -19.04 -9.33 12.14
N ASN A 190 -20.10 -10.02 12.56
CA ASN A 190 -20.54 -11.22 11.85
C ASN A 190 -20.99 -10.87 10.42
N GLY A 191 -20.50 -11.62 9.44
CA GLY A 191 -20.86 -11.44 8.03
C GLY A 191 -20.28 -10.21 7.32
N ILE A 192 -19.55 -9.31 7.99
CA ILE A 192 -19.04 -8.08 7.34
C ILE A 192 -18.03 -8.38 6.22
N HIS A 193 -17.30 -9.49 6.30
CA HIS A 193 -16.36 -9.97 5.27
C HIS A 193 -17.05 -10.24 3.91
N LYS A 194 -18.38 -10.43 3.90
CA LYS A 194 -19.17 -10.62 2.67
C LYS A 194 -19.52 -9.30 1.97
N ARG A 195 -19.15 -8.16 2.56
CA ARG A 195 -19.44 -6.81 2.06
C ARG A 195 -18.13 -6.12 1.70
N GLY A 196 -18.12 -5.42 0.58
CA GLY A 196 -17.02 -4.50 0.29
C GLY A 196 -17.07 -3.23 1.13
N GLY A 197 -16.06 -2.36 0.94
CA GLY A 197 -15.89 -1.16 1.74
C GLY A 197 -15.42 -1.43 3.18
N THR A 198 -15.74 -0.50 4.09
CA THR A 198 -15.43 -0.61 5.53
C THR A 198 -16.63 -0.21 6.37
N VAL A 199 -16.98 -1.01 7.37
CA VAL A 199 -18.06 -0.72 8.33
C VAL A 199 -17.74 0.45 9.25
N LEU A 200 -16.45 0.82 9.41
CA LEU A 200 -16.03 1.97 10.22
C LEU A 200 -16.05 3.29 9.45
N GLY A 201 -16.36 3.24 8.15
CA GLY A 201 -16.09 4.36 7.25
C GLY A 201 -14.59 4.67 7.15
N THR A 202 -14.23 5.63 6.31
CA THR A 202 -12.83 6.02 6.14
C THR A 202 -12.72 7.47 5.72
N SER A 203 -11.54 8.05 5.91
CA SER A 203 -11.23 9.41 5.48
C SER A 203 -9.78 9.54 5.03
N ARG A 204 -9.54 10.61 4.27
CA ARG A 204 -8.20 11.07 3.86
C ARG A 204 -7.74 12.20 4.79
N GLY A 205 -6.46 12.21 5.13
CA GLY A 205 -5.85 13.23 6.00
C GLY A 205 -6.34 13.16 7.46
N GLY A 206 -6.30 14.31 8.15
CA GLY A 206 -6.80 14.45 9.52
C GLY A 206 -5.90 13.86 10.62
N GLN A 207 -4.63 13.57 10.31
CA GLN A 207 -3.67 13.11 11.29
C GLN A 207 -3.20 14.27 12.17
N ASP A 208 -3.75 14.37 13.37
CA ASP A 208 -3.25 15.22 14.44
C ASP A 208 -2.67 14.32 15.53
N THR A 209 -1.35 14.06 15.45
CA THR A 209 -0.69 13.06 16.30
C THR A 209 -0.87 13.33 17.79
N GLY A 210 -0.88 14.60 18.21
CA GLY A 210 -1.09 14.99 19.60
C GLY A 210 -2.48 14.58 20.09
N LYS A 211 -3.52 14.97 19.35
CA LYS A 211 -4.91 14.63 19.70
C LYS A 211 -5.18 13.12 19.65
N ILE A 212 -4.54 12.41 18.73
CA ILE A 212 -4.65 10.95 18.66
C ILE A 212 -4.00 10.32 19.89
N ALA A 213 -2.82 10.77 20.29
CA ALA A 213 -2.15 10.30 21.50
C ALA A 213 -2.95 10.62 22.77
N ASP A 214 -3.53 11.83 22.86
CA ASP A 214 -4.44 12.21 23.95
C ASP A 214 -5.65 11.27 23.99
N SER A 215 -6.29 11.00 22.84
CA SER A 215 -7.42 10.06 22.79
C SER A 215 -7.03 8.63 23.16
N ILE A 216 -5.82 8.17 22.81
CA ILE A 216 -5.34 6.83 23.18
C ILE A 216 -5.18 6.76 24.70
N GLN A 217 -4.57 7.78 25.30
CA GLN A 217 -4.34 7.88 26.73
C GLN A 217 -5.64 8.01 27.53
N ASP A 218 -6.50 8.98 27.16
CA ASP A 218 -7.78 9.27 27.85
C ASP A 218 -8.73 8.08 27.85
N ARG A 219 -8.67 7.26 26.79
CA ARG A 219 -9.49 6.05 26.67
C ARG A 219 -8.80 4.82 27.22
N GLY A 220 -7.55 4.91 27.71
CA GLY A 220 -6.81 3.73 28.16
C GLY A 220 -6.64 2.66 27.08
N ILE A 221 -6.51 3.08 25.81
CA ILE A 221 -6.26 2.18 24.68
C ILE A 221 -4.80 1.73 24.77
N ASN A 222 -4.58 0.42 24.80
CA ASN A 222 -3.24 -0.17 24.88
C ASN A 222 -2.87 -1.01 23.65
N GLN A 223 -3.77 -1.13 22.67
CA GLN A 223 -3.46 -1.67 21.35
C GLN A 223 -4.19 -0.85 20.28
N VAL A 224 -3.49 -0.44 19.22
CA VAL A 224 -4.06 0.30 18.10
C VAL A 224 -3.67 -0.37 16.79
N TYR A 225 -4.67 -0.78 16.02
CA TYR A 225 -4.55 -1.38 14.70
C TYR A 225 -4.95 -0.37 13.62
N ILE A 226 -3.98 0.06 12.83
CA ILE A 226 -4.12 1.14 11.85
C ILE A 226 -4.07 0.57 10.43
N ILE A 227 -5.23 0.48 9.79
CA ILE A 227 -5.39 -0.10 8.45
C ILE A 227 -5.41 1.03 7.42
N GLY A 228 -4.44 1.05 6.50
CA GLY A 228 -4.40 2.10 5.47
C GLY A 228 -3.14 2.10 4.61
N GLY A 229 -3.10 2.97 3.61
CA GLY A 229 -1.99 3.10 2.65
C GLY A 229 -0.78 3.85 3.21
N ASP A 230 0.16 4.22 2.33
CA ASP A 230 1.44 4.87 2.70
C ASP A 230 1.28 6.06 3.66
N GLY A 231 0.44 7.05 3.31
CA GLY A 231 0.19 8.20 4.18
C GLY A 231 -0.37 7.81 5.56
N THR A 232 -1.13 6.71 5.65
CA THR A 232 -1.59 6.17 6.93
C THR A 232 -0.46 5.51 7.70
N GLN A 233 0.43 4.75 7.04
CA GLN A 233 1.55 4.11 7.72
C GLN A 233 2.59 5.13 8.22
N LYS A 234 2.80 6.24 7.48
CA LYS A 234 3.55 7.41 7.97
C LYS A 234 2.91 8.01 9.23
N GLY A 235 1.58 8.02 9.27
CA GLY A 235 0.84 8.44 10.45
C GLY A 235 0.99 7.49 11.63
N ALA A 236 0.92 6.18 11.39
CA ALA A 236 1.14 5.15 12.38
C ALA A 236 2.54 5.25 13.01
N ALA A 237 3.58 5.49 12.21
CA ALA A 237 4.94 5.75 12.69
C ALA A 237 5.02 6.97 13.62
N SER A 238 4.36 8.07 13.22
CA SER A 238 4.30 9.29 14.03
C SER A 238 3.56 9.07 15.36
N ILE A 239 2.47 8.29 15.34
CA ILE A 239 1.69 7.93 16.53
C ILE A 239 2.53 7.04 17.46
N HIS A 240 3.23 6.04 16.93
CA HIS A 240 4.15 5.21 17.70
C HIS A 240 5.22 6.06 18.42
N ASP A 241 5.87 6.97 17.69
CA ASP A 241 6.92 7.81 18.26
C ASP A 241 6.40 8.75 19.36
N GLU A 242 5.18 9.27 19.20
CA GLU A 242 4.55 10.12 20.22
C GLU A 242 4.08 9.31 21.44
N VAL A 243 3.29 8.26 21.23
CA VAL A 243 2.62 7.49 22.29
C VAL A 243 3.63 6.68 23.09
N VAL A 244 4.49 5.92 22.41
CA VAL A 244 5.39 4.96 23.06
C VAL A 244 6.71 5.65 23.44
N ARG A 245 7.38 6.28 22.46
CA ARG A 245 8.75 6.78 22.70
C ARG A 245 8.81 8.05 23.52
N ARG A 246 7.87 8.99 23.34
CA ARG A 246 7.88 10.27 24.05
C ARG A 246 7.06 10.24 25.33
N ARG A 247 5.85 9.70 25.27
CA ARG A 247 4.93 9.68 26.42
C ARG A 247 5.05 8.43 27.30
N GLY A 248 5.75 7.39 26.85
CA GLY A 248 5.95 6.16 27.64
C GLY A 248 4.66 5.37 27.87
N ILE A 249 3.63 5.56 27.04
CA ILE A 249 2.36 4.86 27.18
C ILE A 249 2.57 3.41 26.71
N PRO A 250 2.20 2.39 27.53
CA PRO A 250 2.35 0.98 27.18
C PRO A 250 1.31 0.54 26.15
N CYS A 251 1.44 1.06 24.91
CA CYS A 251 0.52 0.82 23.81
C CYS A 251 1.22 0.19 22.61
N ALA A 252 0.70 -0.95 22.13
CA ALA A 252 1.15 -1.54 20.87
C ALA A 252 0.52 -0.78 19.68
N VAL A 253 1.33 -0.14 18.85
CA VAL A 253 0.89 0.53 17.62
C VAL A 253 1.27 -0.35 16.44
N VAL A 254 0.25 -0.90 15.77
CA VAL A 254 0.40 -1.88 14.69
C VAL A 254 -0.25 -1.36 13.42
N GLY A 255 0.48 -1.39 12.32
CA GLY A 255 -0.06 -1.04 11.00
C GLY A 255 -0.44 -2.27 10.18
N VAL A 256 -1.53 -2.14 9.43
CA VAL A 256 -1.93 -3.08 8.39
C VAL A 256 -1.87 -2.34 7.05
N PRO A 257 -0.83 -2.61 6.23
CA PRO A 257 -0.60 -1.86 5.00
C PRO A 257 -1.65 -2.22 3.94
N LYS A 258 -2.38 -1.19 3.47
CA LYS A 258 -3.47 -1.31 2.50
C LYS A 258 -3.18 -0.50 1.25
N THR A 259 -2.83 -1.19 0.17
CA THR A 259 -2.74 -0.65 -1.19
C THR A 259 -3.39 -1.65 -2.14
N ILE A 260 -4.10 -1.17 -3.15
CA ILE A 260 -4.63 -2.04 -4.21
C ILE A 260 -3.63 -2.15 -5.35
N ASP A 261 -2.68 -1.23 -5.46
CA ASP A 261 -1.75 -1.10 -6.58
C ASP A 261 -0.54 -2.05 -6.46
N ASN A 262 -0.43 -2.79 -5.35
CA ASN A 262 0.67 -3.71 -5.06
C ASN A 262 2.07 -3.10 -5.16
N ASP A 263 2.21 -1.87 -4.68
CA ASP A 263 3.36 -1.00 -4.84
C ASP A 263 4.27 -0.94 -3.59
N ILE A 264 4.12 -1.84 -2.61
CA ILE A 264 4.97 -1.83 -1.41
C ILE A 264 6.23 -2.66 -1.66
N ALA A 265 7.40 -2.03 -1.54
CA ALA A 265 8.67 -2.61 -1.99
C ALA A 265 9.15 -3.87 -1.26
N VAL A 266 8.71 -4.06 -0.03
CA VAL A 266 9.25 -5.09 0.88
C VAL A 266 8.41 -6.36 0.87
N ILE A 267 7.18 -6.29 0.36
CA ILE A 267 6.18 -7.34 0.54
C ILE A 267 5.92 -8.02 -0.80
N ASP A 268 5.58 -9.30 -0.76
CA ASP A 268 5.27 -10.06 -1.98
C ASP A 268 3.99 -9.55 -2.62
N ARG A 269 3.00 -9.24 -1.78
CA ARG A 269 1.65 -8.90 -2.20
C ARG A 269 0.89 -8.11 -1.14
N SER A 270 0.03 -7.19 -1.59
CA SER A 270 -0.92 -6.42 -0.78
C SER A 270 -2.33 -7.01 -0.90
N PHE A 271 -3.11 -6.95 0.19
CA PHE A 271 -4.44 -7.55 0.20
C PHE A 271 -5.41 -6.73 -0.66
N GLY A 272 -6.29 -7.42 -1.36
CA GLY A 272 -7.23 -6.82 -2.31
C GLY A 272 -6.68 -6.71 -3.73
N PHE A 273 -5.39 -6.97 -3.95
CA PHE A 273 -4.79 -6.93 -5.29
C PHE A 273 -5.33 -8.03 -6.23
N ASP A 274 -5.55 -9.27 -5.75
CA ASP A 274 -6.02 -10.36 -6.64
C ASP A 274 -7.48 -10.12 -6.98
N THR A 275 -8.26 -9.70 -5.98
CA THR A 275 -9.64 -9.29 -6.20
C THR A 275 -9.70 -8.16 -7.23
N ALA A 276 -8.76 -7.20 -7.16
CA ALA A 276 -8.72 -6.11 -8.13
C ALA A 276 -8.39 -6.58 -9.55
N VAL A 277 -7.44 -7.50 -9.69
CA VAL A 277 -7.09 -8.12 -10.97
C VAL A 277 -8.27 -8.93 -11.53
N GLU A 278 -8.99 -9.66 -10.68
CA GLU A 278 -10.17 -10.44 -11.07
C GLU A 278 -11.32 -9.54 -11.57
N GLU A 279 -11.64 -8.46 -10.85
CA GLU A 279 -12.67 -7.51 -11.30
C GLU A 279 -12.22 -6.72 -12.55
N ALA A 280 -10.93 -6.39 -12.66
CA ALA A 280 -10.38 -5.78 -13.87
C ALA A 280 -10.53 -6.71 -15.08
N GLN A 281 -10.29 -8.02 -14.92
CA GLN A 281 -10.52 -9.01 -15.97
C GLN A 281 -11.98 -9.01 -16.42
N ARG A 282 -12.95 -8.97 -15.50
CA ARG A 282 -14.38 -8.91 -15.88
C ARG A 282 -14.71 -7.69 -16.74
N ALA A 283 -14.11 -6.54 -16.44
CA ALA A 283 -14.26 -5.33 -17.26
C ALA A 283 -13.58 -5.47 -18.63
N ILE A 284 -12.41 -6.11 -18.70
CA ILE A 284 -11.72 -6.40 -19.96
C ILE A 284 -12.56 -7.35 -20.82
N SER A 285 -13.09 -8.43 -20.27
CA SER A 285 -13.93 -9.37 -21.02
C SER A 285 -15.19 -8.69 -21.57
N ALA A 286 -15.82 -7.78 -20.82
CA ALA A 286 -16.94 -6.99 -21.32
C ALA A 286 -16.53 -6.07 -22.49
N ALA A 287 -15.37 -5.41 -22.39
CA ALA A 287 -14.83 -4.59 -23.47
C ALA A 287 -14.48 -5.41 -24.71
N HIS A 288 -13.97 -6.63 -24.53
CA HIS A 288 -13.65 -7.53 -25.62
C HIS A 288 -14.91 -7.95 -26.40
N VAL A 289 -15.96 -8.41 -25.70
CA VAL A 289 -17.24 -8.76 -26.32
C VAL A 289 -17.84 -7.58 -27.09
N GLU A 290 -17.81 -6.38 -26.52
CA GLU A 290 -18.29 -5.16 -27.19
C GLU A 290 -17.44 -4.79 -28.43
N ALA A 291 -16.12 -4.98 -28.37
CA ALA A 291 -15.21 -4.70 -29.49
C ALA A 291 -15.39 -5.71 -30.62
N GLU A 292 -15.51 -7.01 -30.31
CA GLU A 292 -15.70 -8.08 -31.31
C GLU A 292 -17.07 -7.98 -31.98
N SER A 293 -18.09 -7.50 -31.27
CA SER A 293 -19.47 -7.42 -31.78
C SER A 293 -19.72 -6.23 -32.73
N ALA A 294 -18.71 -5.39 -32.99
CA ALA A 294 -18.85 -4.19 -33.81
C ALA A 294 -17.78 -4.12 -34.91
N GLU A 295 -18.15 -3.59 -36.09
CA GLU A 295 -17.18 -3.34 -37.16
C GLU A 295 -16.12 -2.34 -36.69
N ASN A 296 -14.84 -2.73 -36.84
CA ASN A 296 -13.67 -1.99 -36.37
C ASN A 296 -13.84 -1.52 -34.91
N GLY A 297 -14.29 -2.45 -34.06
CA GLY A 297 -14.60 -2.17 -32.67
C GLY A 297 -13.35 -1.92 -31.83
N VAL A 298 -13.39 -0.91 -30.97
CA VAL A 298 -12.30 -0.57 -30.03
C VAL A 298 -12.85 -0.52 -28.62
N GLY A 299 -12.43 -1.45 -27.76
CA GLY A 299 -12.73 -1.45 -26.33
C GLY A 299 -11.60 -0.80 -25.55
N VAL A 300 -11.85 0.32 -24.87
CA VAL A 300 -10.88 0.98 -23.99
C VAL A 300 -11.28 0.79 -22.54
N VAL A 301 -10.41 0.19 -21.73
CA VAL A 301 -10.63 -0.05 -20.30
C VAL A 301 -9.63 0.72 -19.47
N LYS A 302 -10.10 1.68 -18.66
CA LYS A 302 -9.26 2.39 -17.71
C LYS A 302 -9.15 1.62 -16.40
N LEU A 303 -7.95 1.25 -15.98
CA LEU A 303 -7.72 0.56 -14.72
C LEU A 303 -7.02 1.45 -13.68
N MET A 304 -7.07 1.00 -12.43
CA MET A 304 -6.30 1.60 -11.35
C MET A 304 -4.78 1.43 -11.60
N GLY A 305 -3.99 2.34 -11.04
CA GLY A 305 -2.55 2.36 -11.23
C GLY A 305 -2.03 3.78 -11.33
N ARG A 306 -2.09 4.52 -10.22
CA ARG A 306 -1.69 5.94 -10.15
C ARG A 306 -0.20 6.13 -10.41
N ASN A 307 0.63 5.36 -9.72
CA ASN A 307 2.09 5.45 -9.80
C ASN A 307 2.72 4.19 -10.40
N SER A 308 1.97 3.08 -10.43
CA SER A 308 2.44 1.79 -10.92
C SER A 308 1.38 1.02 -11.70
N GLY A 309 1.83 0.25 -12.69
CA GLY A 309 0.98 -0.47 -13.62
C GLY A 309 0.62 -1.91 -13.25
N PHE A 310 0.83 -2.35 -12.00
CA PHE A 310 0.75 -3.78 -11.65
C PHE A 310 -0.62 -4.40 -11.93
N ILE A 311 -1.73 -3.71 -11.64
CA ILE A 311 -3.09 -4.20 -11.92
C ILE A 311 -3.28 -4.36 -13.43
N ALA A 312 -2.95 -3.33 -14.21
CA ALA A 312 -3.06 -3.36 -15.67
C ALA A 312 -2.23 -4.48 -16.30
N MET A 313 -0.98 -4.64 -15.83
CA MET A 313 -0.08 -5.69 -16.28
C MET A 313 -0.62 -7.10 -15.96
N HIS A 314 -1.05 -7.34 -14.72
CA HIS A 314 -1.55 -8.66 -14.30
C HIS A 314 -2.90 -8.98 -14.93
N ALA A 315 -3.82 -8.02 -15.02
CA ALA A 315 -5.11 -8.20 -15.67
C ALA A 315 -4.96 -8.49 -17.17
N THR A 316 -4.02 -7.83 -17.84
CA THR A 316 -3.67 -8.10 -19.24
C THR A 316 -3.17 -9.54 -19.43
N LEU A 317 -2.21 -9.97 -18.59
CA LEU A 317 -1.68 -11.34 -18.64
C LEU A 317 -2.74 -12.40 -18.31
N ALA A 318 -3.64 -12.11 -17.37
CA ALA A 318 -4.69 -13.02 -16.96
C ALA A 318 -5.81 -13.16 -18.00
N SER A 319 -6.24 -12.05 -18.61
CA SER A 319 -7.34 -12.06 -19.59
C SER A 319 -6.92 -12.67 -20.92
N ARG A 320 -5.73 -12.32 -21.43
CA ARG A 320 -5.25 -12.63 -22.79
C ARG A 320 -6.06 -12.02 -23.96
N ASP A 321 -7.11 -11.26 -23.66
CA ASP A 321 -7.95 -10.57 -24.66
C ASP A 321 -7.45 -9.16 -25.02
N VAL A 322 -6.39 -8.70 -24.36
CA VAL A 322 -5.87 -7.32 -24.49
C VAL A 322 -4.84 -7.27 -25.61
N ASP A 323 -5.00 -6.31 -26.53
CA ASP A 323 -4.04 -6.05 -27.62
C ASP A 323 -3.01 -4.98 -27.27
N CYS A 324 -3.35 -4.07 -26.35
CA CYS A 324 -2.47 -3.01 -25.90
C CYS A 324 -2.64 -2.71 -24.40
N CYS A 325 -1.57 -2.79 -23.64
CA CYS A 325 -1.48 -2.40 -22.24
C CYS A 325 -0.57 -1.19 -22.08
N LEU A 326 -1.12 -0.10 -21.56
CA LEU A 326 -0.44 1.16 -21.28
C LEU A 326 -0.33 1.39 -19.76
N ILE A 327 0.89 1.57 -19.27
CA ILE A 327 1.19 1.73 -17.85
C ILE A 327 2.02 3.00 -17.59
N PRO A 328 2.03 3.56 -16.35
CA PRO A 328 2.82 4.75 -16.02
C PRO A 328 4.32 4.60 -16.30
N GLU A 329 4.85 3.37 -16.17
CA GLU A 329 6.27 3.07 -16.31
C GLU A 329 6.75 2.93 -17.76
N SER A 330 5.84 2.78 -18.71
CA SER A 330 6.18 2.59 -20.13
C SER A 330 5.71 3.81 -20.92
N PRO A 331 6.63 4.74 -21.24
CA PRO A 331 6.35 5.85 -22.15
C PRO A 331 5.79 5.37 -23.50
N PHE A 332 4.97 6.21 -24.10
CA PHE A 332 4.46 6.01 -25.46
C PHE A 332 4.18 7.36 -26.12
N TYR A 333 4.00 7.34 -27.44
CA TYR A 333 3.61 8.51 -28.21
C TYR A 333 2.46 8.16 -29.16
N MET A 334 1.69 9.19 -29.54
CA MET A 334 0.42 8.99 -30.24
C MET A 334 0.59 8.82 -31.75
N GLU A 335 1.31 9.75 -32.40
CA GLU A 335 1.43 9.87 -33.86
C GLU A 335 2.88 9.61 -34.32
N GLY A 336 3.05 9.16 -35.56
CA GLY A 336 4.36 8.87 -36.15
C GLY A 336 4.63 7.38 -36.28
N LYS A 337 5.73 7.02 -36.97
CA LYS A 337 6.10 5.64 -37.25
C LYS A 337 6.43 4.90 -35.96
N GLY A 338 5.67 3.85 -35.64
CA GLY A 338 5.75 3.08 -34.40
C GLY A 338 4.86 3.61 -33.28
N GLY A 339 4.05 4.65 -33.54
CA GLY A 339 3.18 5.26 -32.55
C GLY A 339 1.92 4.44 -32.26
N LEU A 340 1.24 4.80 -31.16
CA LEU A 340 0.04 4.10 -30.72
C LEU A 340 -1.08 4.09 -31.78
N LEU A 341 -1.33 5.21 -32.47
CA LEU A 341 -2.41 5.30 -33.45
C LEU A 341 -2.15 4.44 -34.71
N GLU A 342 -0.89 4.32 -35.14
CA GLU A 342 -0.51 3.41 -36.22
C GLU A 342 -0.71 1.95 -35.82
N PHE A 343 -0.35 1.60 -34.58
CA PHE A 343 -0.59 0.26 -34.05
C PHE A 343 -2.08 -0.08 -33.99
N VAL A 344 -2.93 0.86 -33.54
CA VAL A 344 -4.39 0.69 -33.51
C VAL A 344 -4.94 0.44 -34.91
N GLU A 345 -4.53 1.24 -35.90
CA GLU A 345 -4.96 1.05 -37.29
C GLU A 345 -4.55 -0.32 -37.84
N ARG A 346 -3.29 -0.72 -37.60
CA ARG A 346 -2.79 -2.03 -38.03
C ARG A 346 -3.61 -3.16 -37.42
N ARG A 347 -3.87 -3.11 -36.11
CA ARG A 347 -4.66 -4.14 -35.41
C ARG A 347 -6.10 -4.22 -35.91
N LEU A 348 -6.76 -3.09 -36.13
CA LEU A 348 -8.12 -3.09 -36.67
C LEU A 348 -8.18 -3.67 -38.09
N ARG A 349 -7.17 -3.42 -38.94
CA ARG A 349 -7.10 -4.04 -40.27
C ARG A 349 -6.82 -5.55 -40.24
N GLU A 350 -6.02 -6.01 -39.27
CA GLU A 350 -5.67 -7.42 -39.11
C GLU A 350 -6.81 -8.24 -38.50
N ASN A 351 -7.45 -7.71 -37.44
CA ASN A 351 -8.33 -8.48 -36.56
C ASN A 351 -9.79 -7.98 -36.56
N GLY A 352 -10.08 -6.81 -37.13
CA GLY A 352 -11.42 -6.21 -37.13
C GLY A 352 -11.87 -5.61 -35.78
N HIS A 353 -11.10 -5.82 -34.71
CA HIS A 353 -11.37 -5.28 -33.38
C HIS A 353 -10.07 -5.12 -32.58
N MET A 354 -10.14 -4.39 -31.45
CA MET A 354 -9.01 -4.18 -30.55
C MET A 354 -9.46 -3.87 -29.11
N VAL A 355 -8.73 -4.40 -28.13
CA VAL A 355 -8.88 -4.03 -26.70
C VAL A 355 -7.62 -3.33 -26.18
N ILE A 356 -7.82 -2.15 -25.59
CA ILE A 356 -6.78 -1.33 -24.97
C ILE A 356 -7.04 -1.20 -23.48
N VAL A 357 -6.09 -1.62 -22.67
CA VAL A 357 -6.05 -1.38 -21.23
C VAL A 357 -5.11 -0.21 -20.95
N VAL A 358 -5.59 0.76 -20.17
CA VAL A 358 -4.80 1.94 -19.77
C VAL A 358 -4.89 2.15 -18.26
N ALA A 359 -3.77 2.14 -17.57
CA ALA A 359 -3.71 2.53 -16.16
C ALA A 359 -3.88 4.05 -16.01
N GLU A 360 -4.57 4.50 -14.95
CA GLU A 360 -4.90 5.93 -14.75
C GLU A 360 -3.67 6.86 -14.75
N GLY A 361 -2.50 6.39 -14.32
CA GLY A 361 -1.26 7.16 -14.32
C GLY A 361 -0.50 7.16 -15.66
N ALA A 362 -0.93 6.39 -16.66
CA ALA A 362 -0.26 6.34 -17.95
C ALA A 362 -0.45 7.67 -18.73
N GLY A 363 0.58 8.10 -19.46
CA GLY A 363 0.49 9.21 -20.41
C GLY A 363 0.19 10.59 -19.81
N GLN A 364 0.31 10.79 -18.49
CA GLN A 364 -0.05 12.06 -17.83
C GLN A 364 0.71 13.27 -18.40
N ASP A 365 1.98 13.09 -18.79
CA ASP A 365 2.78 14.15 -19.42
C ASP A 365 2.27 14.54 -20.81
N LEU A 366 1.73 13.58 -21.57
CA LEU A 366 1.12 13.84 -22.88
C LEU A 366 -0.15 14.68 -22.73
N ILE A 367 -0.97 14.33 -21.73
CA ILE A 367 -2.22 15.05 -21.45
C ILE A 367 -1.91 16.47 -20.98
N ALA A 368 -0.96 16.63 -20.06
CA ALA A 368 -0.55 17.93 -19.52
C ALA A 368 -0.05 18.88 -20.63
N LYS A 369 0.77 18.37 -21.56
CA LYS A 369 1.24 19.14 -22.74
C LYS A 369 0.08 19.54 -23.66
N SER A 370 -0.96 18.71 -23.78
CA SER A 370 -2.09 18.98 -24.66
C SER A 370 -3.15 19.93 -24.09
N MET A 371 -3.28 20.03 -22.76
CA MET A 371 -4.38 20.74 -22.10
C MET A 371 -3.99 21.98 -21.27
N HIS A 372 -2.70 22.32 -21.16
CA HIS A 372 -2.21 23.47 -20.37
C HIS A 372 -2.81 23.55 -18.95
N PHE A 373 -2.96 22.41 -18.28
CA PHE A 373 -3.72 22.31 -17.02
C PHE A 373 -2.87 22.65 -15.78
N ALA A 374 -3.47 23.30 -14.79
CA ALA A 374 -2.82 23.70 -13.53
C ALA A 374 -2.83 22.58 -12.47
N ASP A 375 -1.76 22.48 -11.67
CA ASP A 375 -1.60 21.46 -10.63
C ASP A 375 -2.64 21.59 -9.50
N THR A 376 -3.54 20.62 -9.40
CA THR A 376 -4.51 20.50 -8.30
C THR A 376 -4.17 19.31 -7.41
N HIS A 377 -4.42 19.44 -6.10
CA HIS A 377 -4.05 18.45 -5.09
C HIS A 377 -5.26 18.01 -4.25
N ASP A 378 -5.27 16.76 -3.77
CA ASP A 378 -6.26 16.23 -2.83
C ASP A 378 -6.00 16.69 -1.37
N ALA A 379 -6.94 16.40 -0.46
CA ALA A 379 -6.82 16.77 0.96
C ALA A 379 -5.66 16.06 1.71
N SER A 380 -5.01 15.08 1.10
CA SER A 380 -3.80 14.41 1.61
C SER A 380 -2.52 14.92 0.92
N GLY A 381 -2.62 15.91 0.04
CA GLY A 381 -1.51 16.49 -0.68
C GLY A 381 -1.07 15.70 -1.93
N ASN A 382 -1.88 14.78 -2.45
CA ASN A 382 -1.56 14.06 -3.70
C ASN A 382 -2.05 14.85 -4.92
N LYS A 383 -1.25 14.93 -5.99
CA LYS A 383 -1.69 15.50 -7.27
C LYS A 383 -2.90 14.75 -7.84
N LEU A 384 -3.88 15.49 -8.35
CA LEU A 384 -5.03 14.94 -9.08
C LEU A 384 -4.60 14.61 -10.51
N LEU A 385 -4.94 13.40 -10.96
CA LEU A 385 -4.63 12.94 -12.32
C LEU A 385 -5.72 13.39 -13.29
N LEU A 386 -5.33 13.61 -14.54
CA LEU A 386 -6.25 13.84 -15.65
C LEU A 386 -6.80 12.50 -16.15
N ASP A 387 -8.02 12.48 -16.68
CA ASP A 387 -8.64 11.25 -17.19
C ASP A 387 -8.02 10.84 -18.54
N VAL A 388 -6.99 9.99 -18.46
CA VAL A 388 -6.30 9.40 -19.62
C VAL A 388 -7.24 8.57 -20.50
N GLY A 389 -8.26 7.94 -19.91
CA GLY A 389 -9.17 7.07 -20.64
C GLY A 389 -9.99 7.87 -21.65
N LEU A 390 -10.64 8.93 -21.17
CA LEU A 390 -11.43 9.82 -22.05
C LEU A 390 -10.54 10.54 -23.07
N TRP A 391 -9.37 11.03 -22.66
CA TRP A 391 -8.42 11.68 -23.54
C TRP A 391 -7.97 10.74 -24.68
N LEU A 392 -7.62 9.50 -24.36
CA LEU A 392 -7.21 8.49 -25.34
C LEU A 392 -8.35 8.19 -26.33
N CYS A 393 -9.57 8.03 -25.84
CA CYS A 393 -10.75 7.82 -26.67
C CYS A 393 -10.99 8.96 -27.66
N GLN A 394 -10.81 10.21 -27.23
CA GLN A 394 -10.95 11.39 -28.09
C GLN A 394 -9.88 11.38 -29.19
N LYS A 395 -8.62 11.11 -28.85
CA LYS A 395 -7.52 11.09 -29.83
C LYS A 395 -7.68 9.99 -30.88
N ILE A 396 -8.12 8.79 -30.47
CA ILE A 396 -8.42 7.71 -31.42
C ILE A 396 -9.56 8.14 -32.37
N LYS A 397 -10.66 8.69 -31.84
CA LYS A 397 -11.78 9.19 -32.67
C LYS A 397 -11.35 10.29 -33.64
N GLU A 398 -10.52 11.24 -33.20
CA GLU A 398 -9.96 12.30 -34.05
C GLU A 398 -9.12 11.75 -35.19
N HIS A 399 -8.29 10.74 -34.93
CA HIS A 399 -7.45 10.10 -35.94
C HIS A 399 -8.28 9.45 -37.04
N PHE A 400 -9.30 8.65 -36.69
CA PHE A 400 -10.13 7.94 -37.66
C PHE A 400 -11.16 8.84 -38.37
N LYS A 401 -11.57 9.97 -37.78
CA LYS A 401 -12.36 10.99 -38.50
C LYS A 401 -11.65 11.54 -39.74
N ARG A 402 -10.31 11.58 -39.74
CA ARG A 402 -9.51 12.00 -40.90
C ARG A 402 -9.44 10.93 -41.99
N LYS A 403 -10.03 9.74 -41.77
CA LYS A 403 -10.02 8.58 -42.67
C LYS A 403 -11.47 8.11 -42.95
N PRO A 404 -12.22 8.81 -43.81
CA PRO A 404 -13.66 8.59 -44.00
C PRO A 404 -14.04 7.19 -44.53
N GLY A 405 -13.09 6.37 -44.99
CA GLY A 405 -13.32 4.98 -45.42
C GLY A 405 -13.06 3.91 -44.35
N PHE A 406 -12.79 4.29 -43.10
CA PHE A 406 -12.49 3.36 -42.00
C PHE A 406 -13.27 3.75 -40.73
N PRO A 407 -14.61 3.51 -40.70
CA PRO A 407 -15.41 3.81 -39.53
C PRO A 407 -14.97 2.93 -38.35
N ILE A 408 -15.03 3.47 -37.12
CA ILE A 408 -14.71 2.72 -35.90
C ILE A 408 -15.87 2.80 -34.90
N THR A 409 -16.05 1.75 -34.11
CA THR A 409 -17.00 1.72 -32.99
C THR A 409 -16.24 1.66 -31.68
N LEU A 410 -16.15 2.78 -30.95
CA LEU A 410 -15.37 2.85 -29.71
C LEU A 410 -16.26 2.80 -28.47
N LYS A 411 -15.94 1.89 -27.55
CA LYS A 411 -16.55 1.76 -26.22
C LYS A 411 -15.51 2.02 -25.14
N TYR A 412 -15.90 2.76 -24.11
CA TYR A 412 -15.06 3.09 -22.98
C TYR A 412 -15.66 2.54 -21.69
N ILE A 413 -14.85 1.85 -20.90
CA ILE A 413 -15.23 1.27 -19.62
C ILE A 413 -14.30 1.78 -18.52
N ASP A 414 -14.90 2.38 -17.48
CA ASP A 414 -14.22 2.76 -16.25
C ASP A 414 -14.78 1.97 -15.05
N PRO A 415 -14.22 0.80 -14.72
CA PRO A 415 -14.64 -0.02 -13.58
C PRO A 415 -14.03 0.43 -12.24
N THR A 416 -13.37 1.60 -12.16
CA THR A 416 -12.55 2.01 -11.00
C THR A 416 -13.23 1.82 -9.63
N TYR A 417 -14.51 2.20 -9.51
CA TYR A 417 -15.24 2.05 -8.26
C TYR A 417 -15.78 0.63 -8.04
N MET A 418 -16.12 -0.08 -9.11
CA MET A 418 -16.54 -1.48 -9.05
C MET A 418 -15.39 -2.35 -8.52
N ILE A 419 -14.16 -2.12 -8.97
CA ILE A 419 -12.96 -2.86 -8.54
C ILE A 419 -12.70 -2.71 -7.04
N ARG A 420 -12.82 -1.49 -6.48
CA ARG A 420 -12.42 -1.23 -5.08
C ARG A 420 -13.53 -1.45 -4.04
N ALA A 421 -14.79 -1.51 -4.48
CA ALA A 421 -15.96 -1.55 -3.61
C ALA A 421 -16.55 -2.96 -3.43
N VAL A 422 -16.01 -3.97 -4.11
CA VAL A 422 -16.44 -5.37 -3.97
C VAL A 422 -15.92 -6.03 -2.69
N PRO A 423 -16.57 -7.11 -2.21
CA PRO A 423 -15.96 -8.01 -1.24
C PRO A 423 -14.69 -8.66 -1.82
N SER A 424 -13.75 -9.04 -0.94
CA SER A 424 -12.55 -9.78 -1.34
C SER A 424 -12.87 -11.22 -1.76
N ASN A 425 -12.13 -11.71 -2.76
CA ASN A 425 -12.18 -13.10 -3.19
C ASN A 425 -11.55 -14.06 -2.15
N ALA A 426 -11.58 -15.36 -2.45
CA ALA A 426 -11.09 -16.39 -1.52
C ALA A 426 -9.60 -16.24 -1.18
N SER A 427 -8.75 -15.94 -2.17
CA SER A 427 -7.30 -15.72 -2.00
C SER A 427 -7.04 -14.56 -1.04
N ASP A 428 -7.66 -13.41 -1.30
CA ASP A 428 -7.51 -12.22 -0.46
C ASP A 428 -8.15 -12.39 0.93
N ASN A 429 -9.22 -13.18 1.08
CA ASN A 429 -9.78 -13.47 2.39
C ASN A 429 -8.81 -14.26 3.27
N VAL A 430 -8.19 -15.32 2.72
CA VAL A 430 -7.16 -16.09 3.45
C VAL A 430 -6.00 -15.17 3.83
N TYR A 431 -5.56 -14.31 2.91
CA TYR A 431 -4.49 -13.37 3.19
C TYR A 431 -4.88 -12.38 4.31
N CYS A 432 -6.06 -11.76 4.24
CA CYS A 432 -6.55 -10.85 5.28
C CYS A 432 -6.58 -11.51 6.67
N THR A 433 -7.02 -12.77 6.76
CA THR A 433 -7.01 -13.55 8.01
C THR A 433 -5.59 -13.74 8.55
N LEU A 434 -4.66 -14.21 7.71
CA LEU A 434 -3.27 -14.44 8.14
C LEU A 434 -2.58 -13.15 8.58
N LEU A 435 -2.87 -12.05 7.89
CA LEU A 435 -2.34 -10.72 8.21
C LEU A 435 -2.89 -10.24 9.55
N ALA A 436 -4.21 -10.29 9.76
CA ALA A 436 -4.86 -9.88 11.01
C ALA A 436 -4.37 -10.72 12.20
N HIS A 437 -4.32 -12.05 12.08
CA HIS A 437 -3.83 -12.93 13.14
C HIS A 437 -2.37 -12.63 13.48
N SER A 438 -1.52 -12.47 12.47
CA SER A 438 -0.11 -12.12 12.67
C SER A 438 0.06 -10.75 13.35
N ALA A 439 -0.79 -9.76 13.03
CA ALA A 439 -0.81 -8.47 13.72
C ALA A 439 -1.21 -8.60 15.20
N ILE A 440 -2.22 -9.42 15.51
CA ILE A 440 -2.64 -9.73 16.88
C ILE A 440 -1.50 -10.39 17.65
N HIS A 441 -0.90 -11.43 17.08
CA HIS A 441 0.20 -12.15 17.72
C HIS A 441 1.38 -11.23 18.06
N GLY A 442 1.72 -10.30 17.16
CA GLY A 442 2.77 -9.33 17.39
C GLY A 442 2.43 -8.34 18.51
N ALA A 443 1.21 -7.79 18.49
CA ALA A 443 0.73 -6.86 19.52
C ALA A 443 0.70 -7.53 20.91
N MET A 444 0.06 -8.71 21.02
CA MET A 444 -0.02 -9.46 22.27
C MET A 444 1.37 -9.83 22.79
N ALA A 445 2.30 -10.14 21.89
CA ALA A 445 3.69 -10.43 22.23
C ALA A 445 4.54 -9.18 22.56
N GLY A 446 3.96 -7.97 22.61
CA GLY A 446 4.66 -6.75 23.03
C GLY A 446 5.45 -6.04 21.94
N TYR A 447 5.38 -6.51 20.68
CA TYR A 447 5.95 -5.76 19.56
C TYR A 447 5.10 -4.50 19.28
N THR A 448 5.75 -3.44 18.83
CA THR A 448 5.11 -2.15 18.52
C THR A 448 5.89 -1.44 17.42
N GLY A 449 5.29 -0.46 16.75
CA GLY A 449 6.00 0.29 15.71
C GLY A 449 6.24 -0.51 14.42
N PHE A 450 5.37 -1.49 14.14
CA PHE A 450 5.54 -2.43 13.03
C PHE A 450 4.30 -2.58 12.16
N THR A 451 4.54 -3.14 10.98
CA THR A 451 3.52 -3.65 10.06
C THR A 451 3.71 -5.13 9.82
N VAL A 452 2.68 -5.78 9.28
CA VAL A 452 2.72 -7.20 8.93
C VAL A 452 2.43 -7.39 7.46
N ALA A 453 3.23 -8.23 6.81
CA ALA A 453 3.01 -8.64 5.43
C ALA A 453 3.82 -9.92 5.08
N PRO A 454 3.48 -10.61 3.98
CA PRO A 454 4.25 -11.72 3.46
C PRO A 454 5.53 -11.21 2.78
N VAL A 455 6.63 -11.87 3.09
CA VAL A 455 7.95 -11.71 2.48
C VAL A 455 8.45 -13.10 2.12
N ASN A 456 8.66 -13.36 0.83
CA ASN A 456 9.02 -14.66 0.26
C ASN A 456 8.16 -15.82 0.80
N GLY A 457 6.84 -15.63 0.84
CA GLY A 457 5.85 -16.63 1.25
C GLY A 457 5.72 -16.83 2.76
N ARG A 458 6.41 -16.04 3.60
CA ARG A 458 6.30 -16.07 5.07
C ARG A 458 5.91 -14.71 5.62
N HIS A 459 4.98 -14.66 6.57
CA HIS A 459 4.63 -13.40 7.22
C HIS A 459 5.76 -12.93 8.13
N ALA A 460 6.08 -11.65 8.06
CA ALA A 460 7.13 -11.02 8.85
C ALA A 460 6.65 -9.71 9.48
N TYR A 461 7.28 -9.32 10.58
CA TYR A 461 7.14 -7.99 11.16
C TYR A 461 8.12 -7.03 10.47
N ILE A 462 7.58 -5.98 9.88
CA ILE A 462 8.34 -5.03 9.06
C ILE A 462 8.25 -3.65 9.72
N PRO A 463 9.38 -2.97 9.99
CA PRO A 463 9.37 -1.61 10.52
C PRO A 463 8.65 -0.62 9.61
N PHE A 464 7.93 0.35 10.19
CA PHE A 464 7.16 1.34 9.41
C PHE A 464 7.98 2.05 8.34
N TYR A 465 9.22 2.44 8.65
CA TYR A 465 10.07 3.17 7.71
C TYR A 465 10.27 2.40 6.41
N ARG A 466 10.30 1.07 6.46
CA ARG A 466 10.61 0.21 5.31
C ARG A 466 9.42 0.08 4.35
N ILE A 467 8.20 0.19 4.87
CA ILE A 467 6.97 0.26 4.06
C ILE A 467 6.85 1.61 3.35
N THR A 468 7.30 2.69 3.99
CA THR A 468 7.11 4.07 3.50
C THR A 468 8.28 4.63 2.70
N GLU A 469 9.35 3.84 2.53
CA GLU A 469 10.62 4.31 1.94
C GLU A 469 10.58 4.43 0.42
N LYS A 470 10.09 3.40 -0.27
CA LYS A 470 10.03 3.32 -1.73
C LYS A 470 8.77 2.60 -2.16
N GLN A 471 8.18 3.09 -3.26
CA GLN A 471 7.12 2.38 -3.96
C GLN A 471 7.73 1.54 -5.08
N ASN A 472 7.29 0.29 -5.20
CA ASN A 472 7.62 -0.56 -6.34
C ASN A 472 6.88 -0.07 -7.57
N LYS A 473 7.57 -0.20 -8.70
CA LYS A 473 7.07 0.06 -10.04
C LYS A 473 7.29 -1.19 -10.89
N VAL A 474 6.51 -1.34 -11.94
CA VAL A 474 6.74 -2.35 -12.97
C VAL A 474 8.11 -2.08 -13.61
N VAL A 475 8.99 -3.07 -13.54
CA VAL A 475 10.29 -3.00 -14.19
C VAL A 475 10.11 -3.43 -15.65
N ILE A 476 10.09 -2.46 -16.57
CA ILE A 476 9.82 -2.70 -17.99
C ILE A 476 10.93 -3.51 -18.70
N THR A 477 12.10 -3.66 -18.07
CA THR A 477 13.18 -4.52 -18.55
C THR A 477 13.09 -5.96 -18.03
N ASP A 478 12.17 -6.25 -17.10
CA ASP A 478 12.02 -7.59 -16.53
C ASP A 478 11.18 -8.52 -17.43
N ARG A 479 11.39 -9.82 -17.22
CA ARG A 479 10.70 -10.94 -17.89
C ARG A 479 9.19 -10.86 -17.76
N MET A 480 8.66 -10.28 -16.68
CA MET A 480 7.21 -10.14 -16.52
C MET A 480 6.61 -9.18 -17.56
N TRP A 481 7.24 -8.03 -17.79
CA TRP A 481 6.81 -7.10 -18.83
C TRP A 481 7.04 -7.68 -20.23
N ALA A 482 8.16 -8.35 -20.46
CA ALA A 482 8.42 -9.04 -21.73
C ALA A 482 7.30 -10.05 -22.07
N ARG A 483 6.77 -10.79 -21.08
CA ARG A 483 5.63 -11.70 -21.28
C ARG A 483 4.36 -10.96 -21.70
N VAL A 484 4.12 -9.74 -21.19
CA VAL A 484 2.97 -8.90 -21.58
C VAL A 484 3.11 -8.51 -23.05
N LEU A 485 4.28 -8.01 -23.44
CA LEU A 485 4.57 -7.63 -24.83
C LEU A 485 4.43 -8.83 -25.78
N CYS A 486 4.93 -10.00 -25.39
CA CYS A 486 4.75 -11.22 -26.17
C CYS A 486 3.28 -11.68 -26.26
N SER A 487 2.50 -11.55 -25.19
CA SER A 487 1.10 -11.99 -25.19
C SER A 487 0.18 -11.06 -25.99
N THR A 488 0.43 -9.75 -25.93
CA THR A 488 -0.34 -8.72 -26.66
C THR A 488 0.16 -8.56 -28.10
N ASN A 489 1.41 -8.96 -28.34
CA ASN A 489 2.16 -8.68 -29.57
C ASN A 489 2.15 -7.17 -29.91
N GLN A 490 2.10 -6.33 -28.86
CA GLN A 490 2.25 -4.89 -28.95
C GLN A 490 3.73 -4.51 -29.11
N PRO A 491 4.05 -3.46 -29.90
CA PRO A 491 5.41 -2.98 -29.98
C PRO A 491 5.84 -2.32 -28.66
N CYS A 492 7.14 -2.19 -28.46
CA CYS A 492 7.67 -1.26 -27.48
C CYS A 492 7.52 0.16 -28.05
N PHE A 493 6.77 1.03 -27.38
CA PHE A 493 6.55 2.41 -27.81
C PHE A 493 7.68 3.37 -27.38
N LEU A 494 8.79 2.83 -26.89
CA LEU A 494 9.97 3.61 -26.50
C LEU A 494 10.65 4.21 -27.74
N THR A 495 11.13 5.44 -27.61
CA THR A 495 12.08 6.02 -28.56
C THR A 495 13.51 5.57 -28.23
N HIS A 496 14.47 5.82 -29.13
CA HIS A 496 15.88 5.47 -28.91
C HIS A 496 16.48 6.20 -27.70
N GLU A 497 15.99 7.41 -27.36
CA GLU A 497 16.40 8.19 -26.19
C GLU A 497 15.84 7.62 -24.87
N ASP A 498 14.64 7.06 -24.89
CA ASP A 498 14.00 6.48 -23.71
C ASP A 498 14.70 5.19 -23.23
N VAL A 499 15.30 4.43 -24.16
CA VAL A 499 16.04 3.19 -23.86
C VAL A 499 17.37 3.48 -23.15
N GLU A 500 18.07 4.56 -23.50
CA GLU A 500 19.32 4.95 -22.85
C GLU A 500 19.10 5.51 -21.43
N GLY A 501 17.98 6.19 -21.19
CA GLY A 501 17.59 6.68 -19.86
C GLY A 501 17.18 5.56 -18.89
N ALA A 502 16.47 4.54 -19.36
CA ALA A 502 16.01 3.42 -18.53
C ALA A 502 17.15 2.50 -18.04
N GLY A 503 18.27 2.43 -18.77
CA GLY A 503 19.45 1.64 -18.38
C GLY A 503 20.29 2.24 -17.25
N GLN A 504 20.05 3.51 -16.88
CA GLN A 504 20.81 4.21 -15.83
C GLN A 504 20.14 4.13 -14.44
N GLU A 505 18.94 3.57 -14.32
CA GLU A 505 18.23 3.38 -13.04
C GLU A 505 18.52 2.01 -12.37
N GLU A 506 19.64 1.35 -12.69
CA GLU A 506 20.10 0.19 -11.91
C GLU A 506 20.60 0.64 -10.52
N GLU A 507 20.20 -0.13 -9.49
CA GLU A 507 20.32 0.19 -8.07
C GLU A 507 21.75 0.52 -7.60
N GLU A 508 22.03 1.77 -7.23
CA GLU A 508 23.04 2.04 -6.19
C GLU A 508 22.43 1.66 -4.83
N GLU A 509 22.78 0.48 -4.31
CA GLU A 509 22.50 0.13 -2.93
C GLU A 509 23.21 1.13 -1.99
N PRO A 510 22.51 1.71 -0.98
CA PRO A 510 23.20 2.50 0.03
C PRO A 510 24.16 1.57 0.78
N GLN A 511 25.46 1.81 0.65
CA GLN A 511 26.49 1.17 1.45
C GLN A 511 26.16 1.38 2.93
N LEU A 512 25.76 0.30 3.62
CA LEU A 512 25.57 0.34 5.06
C LEU A 512 26.94 0.56 5.73
N PRO A 513 27.06 1.43 6.74
CA PRO A 513 28.30 1.61 7.47
C PRO A 513 28.73 0.27 8.08
N LEU A 514 29.92 -0.19 7.72
CA LEU A 514 30.60 -1.24 8.46
C LEU A 514 30.76 -0.76 9.90
N VAL A 515 30.23 -1.53 10.84
CA VAL A 515 30.45 -1.26 12.27
C VAL A 515 31.92 -1.59 12.56
N GLU A 516 32.75 -0.56 12.68
CA GLU A 516 34.12 -0.71 13.17
C GLU A 516 34.10 -1.12 14.64
N GLY A 517 34.51 -2.35 14.91
CA GLY A 517 34.83 -2.82 16.25
C GLY A 517 36.35 -2.80 16.43
N ASP A 518 36.84 -1.81 17.19
CA ASP A 518 38.19 -1.81 17.73
C ASP A 518 38.36 -2.95 18.76
N ASN A 519 39.10 -3.99 18.39
CA ASN A 519 40.40 -4.37 19.00
C ASN A 519 40.72 -5.86 18.79
N ALA A 520 41.70 -6.07 17.92
CA ALA A 520 42.84 -6.98 18.00
C ALA A 520 42.65 -8.41 18.58
N LEU A 521 42.91 -9.40 17.72
CA LEU A 521 43.90 -10.46 17.97
C LEU A 521 44.50 -10.90 16.63
N LEU A 522 45.72 -10.43 16.39
CA LEU A 522 46.59 -10.82 15.28
C LEU A 522 46.93 -12.32 15.38
N VAL A 523 46.38 -13.14 14.48
CA VAL A 523 46.99 -14.42 14.12
C VAL A 523 47.54 -14.27 12.70
N ARG A 524 48.87 -14.15 12.61
CA ARG A 524 49.60 -14.10 11.34
C ARG A 524 49.48 -15.46 10.65
N SER A 525 48.86 -15.49 9.46
CA SER A 525 48.99 -16.60 8.50
C SER A 525 50.26 -16.44 7.66
N PRO A 526 51.02 -17.51 7.37
CA PRO A 526 52.25 -17.45 6.58
C PRO A 526 51.95 -17.30 5.07
N PRO A 527 52.92 -16.81 4.26
CA PRO A 527 52.68 -16.51 2.84
C PRO A 527 52.61 -17.80 2.00
N MET A 528 51.66 -17.80 1.06
CA MET A 528 51.51 -18.85 0.05
C MET A 528 52.65 -18.79 -0.98
N CYS A 529 53.37 -19.91 -1.12
CA CYS A 529 54.29 -20.14 -2.23
C CYS A 529 53.51 -20.43 -3.51
N ASN A 530 53.73 -19.61 -4.54
CA ASN A 530 53.39 -19.94 -5.92
C ASN A 530 54.37 -21.01 -6.43
N GLY A 531 53.84 -22.16 -6.85
CA GLY A 531 54.62 -23.25 -7.45
C GLY A 531 53.96 -23.76 -8.72
N ASN A 532 54.39 -23.23 -9.86
CA ASN A 532 54.35 -23.93 -11.14
C ASN A 532 55.58 -24.85 -11.21
N GLY A 533 55.40 -26.16 -11.41
CA GLY A 533 56.49 -27.07 -11.79
C GLY A 533 56.19 -28.55 -11.47
N PRO A 534 56.70 -29.51 -12.27
CA PRO A 534 55.89 -30.64 -12.73
C PRO A 534 56.21 -32.00 -12.08
N LEU A 535 55.30 -32.96 -12.33
CA LEU A 535 55.46 -34.43 -12.44
C LEU A 535 56.62 -35.09 -11.67
N CYS A 536 56.28 -36.00 -10.75
CA CYS A 536 56.74 -37.40 -10.84
C CYS A 536 56.07 -38.31 -9.79
N SER A 537 55.98 -39.57 -10.21
CA SER A 537 55.43 -40.79 -9.63
C SER A 537 56.00 -41.25 -8.27
N GLY A 538 55.16 -41.98 -7.52
CA GLY A 538 55.55 -43.32 -7.02
C GLY A 538 55.83 -43.49 -5.52
N ALA A 539 54.91 -44.20 -4.87
CA ALA A 539 55.08 -45.23 -3.84
C ALA A 539 55.95 -44.96 -2.58
N ALA A 540 55.29 -44.94 -1.41
CA ALA A 540 55.42 -45.95 -0.35
C ALA A 540 54.27 -45.78 0.65
#